data_AF-A0A8S4NYR5-F1
#
_entry.id   AF-A0A8S4NYR5-F1
#
_cell.length_a   1.000
_cell.length_b   1.000
_cell.length_c   1.000
_cell.angle_alpha   90.00
_cell.angle_beta   90.00
_cell.angle_gamma   90.00
#
_symmetry.space_group_name_H-M   'P 1'
#
loop_
_entity.id
_entity.type
_entity.pdbx_description
1 polymer ?
#
loop_
_entity_poly.entity_id
_entity_poly.type
_entity_poly.pdbx_seq_one_letter_code
_entity_poly.pdbx_strand_id
1 'polypeptide(L)'
;EFAMAKLLIAAAFMAIVAAAYAGDCCTGVDRKTVLRQWESVWTAQYDSNKADIAKEIFAKFFVKQPGAKSLFARVKVDNPESAEFSAHAIRILNGLDISLNLLTDPQTLNEQLAHLSAQHVARISGGFEPRYFDEFQGPLLETLNEVTSGFDEHAWEACYGKIATGLKVKF
;
A
#
# COMPACT_ATOMS: atom_id res chain seq x y z
N GLU A 1 -47.56 -18.49 -0.46
CA GLU A 1 -47.22 -17.04 -0.51
C GLU A 1 -46.19 -16.62 0.55
N PHE A 2 -46.40 -16.89 1.84
CA PHE A 2 -45.46 -16.49 2.91
C PHE A 2 -44.01 -17.03 2.79
N ALA A 3 -43.80 -18.24 2.28
CA ALA A 3 -42.46 -18.81 2.12
C ALA A 3 -41.62 -18.11 1.04
N MET A 4 -42.29 -17.66 -0.04
CA MET A 4 -41.64 -17.00 -1.17
C MET A 4 -41.23 -15.57 -0.80
N ALA A 5 -42.06 -14.85 -0.04
CA ALA A 5 -41.71 -13.55 0.53
C ALA A 5 -40.51 -13.64 1.49
N LYS A 6 -40.43 -14.67 2.33
CA LYS A 6 -39.28 -14.89 3.23
C LYS A 6 -37.99 -15.19 2.46
N LEU A 7 -38.07 -15.97 1.38
CA LEU A 7 -36.91 -16.29 0.52
C LEU A 7 -36.39 -15.06 -0.21
N LEU A 8 -37.29 -14.21 -0.72
CA LEU A 8 -36.93 -12.96 -1.39
C LEU A 8 -36.29 -11.95 -0.41
N ILE A 9 -36.80 -11.86 0.82
CA ILE A 9 -36.22 -11.01 1.88
C ILE A 9 -34.83 -11.52 2.28
N ALA A 10 -34.64 -12.82 2.45
CA ALA A 10 -33.34 -13.41 2.78
C ALA A 10 -32.30 -13.21 1.66
N ALA A 11 -32.72 -13.36 0.39
CA ALA A 11 -31.87 -13.11 -0.76
C ALA A 11 -31.48 -11.63 -0.87
N ALA A 12 -32.41 -10.71 -0.62
CA ALA A 12 -32.14 -9.27 -0.58
C ALA A 12 -31.17 -8.91 0.55
N PHE A 13 -31.32 -9.50 1.74
CA PHE A 13 -30.40 -9.28 2.86
C PHE A 13 -29.00 -9.80 2.55
N MET A 14 -28.86 -11.00 1.97
CA MET A 14 -27.56 -11.51 1.53
C MET A 14 -26.94 -10.67 0.42
N ALA A 15 -27.73 -10.13 -0.51
CA ALA A 15 -27.23 -9.24 -1.55
C ALA A 15 -26.76 -7.89 -1.00
N ILE A 16 -27.46 -7.32 0.00
CA ILE A 16 -27.06 -6.09 0.69
C ILE A 16 -25.78 -6.31 1.51
N VAL A 17 -25.69 -7.44 2.22
CA VAL A 17 -24.48 -7.83 2.95
C VAL A 17 -23.31 -8.01 1.98
N ALA A 18 -23.50 -8.76 0.89
CA ALA A 18 -22.47 -8.94 -0.14
C ALA A 18 -22.05 -7.62 -0.79
N ALA A 19 -22.99 -6.70 -1.08
CA ALA A 19 -22.69 -5.38 -1.61
C ALA A 19 -21.94 -4.48 -0.61
N ALA A 20 -22.25 -4.59 0.69
CA ALA A 20 -21.50 -3.93 1.75
C ALA A 20 -20.08 -4.51 1.96
N TYR A 21 -19.83 -5.72 1.47
CA TYR A 21 -18.50 -6.35 1.46
C TYR A 21 -17.79 -6.26 0.10
N ALA A 22 -18.44 -5.76 -0.96
CA ALA A 22 -17.94 -5.76 -2.32
C ALA A 22 -17.04 -4.55 -2.66
N GLY A 23 -16.96 -3.55 -1.78
CA GLY A 23 -15.94 -2.50 -1.82
C GLY A 23 -15.18 -2.48 -0.50
N ASP A 24 -13.87 -2.30 -0.55
CA ASP A 24 -12.99 -1.96 0.59
C ASP A 24 -12.41 -3.11 1.45
N CYS A 25 -12.68 -4.38 1.15
CA CYS A 25 -12.08 -5.49 1.90
C CYS A 25 -10.93 -6.15 1.14
N CYS A 26 -9.70 -6.06 1.66
CA CYS A 26 -8.58 -6.91 1.23
C CYS A 26 -8.87 -8.38 1.58
N THR A 27 -9.50 -9.10 0.65
CA THR A 27 -10.00 -10.47 0.85
C THR A 27 -8.85 -11.48 0.94
N GLY A 28 -9.16 -12.74 1.24
CA GLY A 28 -8.16 -13.81 1.21
C GLY A 28 -7.61 -14.08 -0.19
N VAL A 29 -8.39 -13.79 -1.24
CA VAL A 29 -7.95 -13.92 -2.64
C VAL A 29 -7.05 -12.75 -3.01
N ASP A 30 -7.45 -11.52 -2.69
CA ASP A 30 -6.66 -10.31 -2.97
C ASP A 30 -5.27 -10.40 -2.33
N ARG A 31 -5.21 -10.83 -1.07
CA ARG A 31 -3.94 -11.05 -0.35
C ARG A 31 -3.01 -11.99 -1.11
N LYS A 32 -3.52 -13.11 -1.62
CA LYS A 32 -2.73 -14.07 -2.40
C LYS A 32 -2.29 -13.46 -3.73
N THR A 33 -3.16 -12.72 -4.40
CA THR A 33 -2.86 -12.05 -5.66
C THR A 33 -1.75 -11.02 -5.48
N VAL A 34 -1.90 -10.13 -4.51
CA VAL A 34 -0.93 -9.07 -4.18
C VAL A 34 0.41 -9.67 -3.78
N LEU A 35 0.44 -10.67 -2.89
CA LEU A 35 1.69 -11.33 -2.50
C LEU A 35 2.41 -11.98 -3.67
N ARG A 36 1.69 -12.71 -4.54
CA ARG A 36 2.27 -13.34 -5.74
C ARG A 36 2.82 -12.30 -6.72
N GLN A 37 2.08 -11.22 -6.97
CA GLN A 37 2.52 -10.15 -7.86
C GLN A 37 3.72 -9.41 -7.27
N TRP A 38 3.68 -9.09 -5.97
CA TRP A 38 4.79 -8.48 -5.25
C TRP A 38 6.04 -9.36 -5.29
N GLU A 39 5.92 -10.66 -5.05
CA GLU A 39 7.03 -11.60 -5.11
C GLU A 39 7.70 -11.59 -6.49
N SER A 40 6.91 -11.56 -7.57
CA SER A 40 7.44 -11.52 -8.95
C SER A 40 8.28 -10.28 -9.26
N VAL A 41 8.03 -9.17 -8.55
CA VAL A 41 8.73 -7.88 -8.72
C VAL A 41 9.88 -7.76 -7.72
N TRP A 42 9.63 -8.11 -6.46
CA TRP A 42 10.50 -7.82 -5.31
C TRP A 42 11.52 -8.92 -5.00
N THR A 43 11.30 -10.15 -5.45
CA THR A 43 12.23 -11.28 -5.24
C THR A 43 13.03 -11.67 -6.49
N ALA A 44 12.82 -10.98 -7.62
CA ALA A 44 13.64 -11.17 -8.81
C ALA A 44 15.13 -10.98 -8.47
N GLN A 45 15.97 -11.89 -8.95
CA GLN A 45 17.34 -12.20 -8.50
C GLN A 45 18.38 -11.05 -8.48
N TYR A 46 18.02 -9.81 -8.86
CA TYR A 46 18.94 -8.68 -8.99
C TYR A 46 18.47 -7.47 -8.18
N ASP A 47 19.27 -7.06 -7.19
CA ASP A 47 19.02 -5.89 -6.33
C ASP A 47 18.95 -4.57 -7.11
N SER A 48 19.59 -4.49 -8.29
CA SER A 48 19.56 -3.29 -9.14
C SER A 48 18.14 -2.93 -9.58
N ASN A 49 17.27 -3.92 -9.81
CA ASN A 49 15.89 -3.65 -10.22
C ASN A 49 15.05 -3.03 -9.08
N LYS A 50 15.30 -3.42 -7.83
CA LYS A 50 14.54 -2.94 -6.66
C LYS A 50 14.78 -1.46 -6.40
N ALA A 51 16.04 -1.03 -6.53
CA ALA A 51 16.41 0.37 -6.38
C ALA A 51 15.73 1.24 -7.45
N ASP A 52 15.74 0.79 -8.70
CA ASP A 52 15.13 1.52 -9.81
C ASP A 52 13.61 1.60 -9.68
N ILE A 53 12.94 0.49 -9.33
CA ILE A 53 11.49 0.49 -9.04
C ILE A 53 11.17 1.43 -7.87
N ALA A 54 11.94 1.39 -6.78
CA ALA A 54 11.72 2.26 -5.64
C ALA A 54 11.88 3.74 -6.01
N LYS A 55 12.93 4.09 -6.75
CA LYS A 55 13.16 5.45 -7.24
C LYS A 55 12.05 5.90 -8.16
N GLU A 56 11.57 5.05 -9.07
CA GLU A 56 10.49 5.37 -10.00
C GLU A 56 9.18 5.69 -9.27
N ILE A 57 8.80 4.88 -8.27
CA ILE A 57 7.64 5.15 -7.42
C ILE A 57 7.76 6.54 -6.77
N PHE A 58 8.93 6.87 -6.21
CA PHE A 58 9.15 8.18 -5.60
C PHE A 58 9.21 9.33 -6.62
N ALA A 59 9.76 9.11 -7.81
CA ALA A 59 9.76 10.08 -8.88
C ALA A 59 8.32 10.47 -9.25
N LYS A 60 7.46 9.48 -9.48
CA LYS A 60 6.02 9.68 -9.73
C LYS A 60 5.31 10.33 -8.54
N PHE A 61 5.64 9.92 -7.31
CA PHE A 61 5.07 10.53 -6.11
C PHE A 61 5.41 12.01 -5.98
N PHE A 62 6.67 12.42 -6.21
CA PHE A 62 7.06 13.83 -6.12
C PHE A 62 6.54 14.69 -7.28
N VAL A 63 6.22 14.10 -8.44
CA VAL A 63 5.49 14.80 -9.50
C VAL A 63 4.07 15.15 -9.03
N LYS A 64 3.38 14.21 -8.37
CA LYS A 64 2.01 14.42 -7.87
C LYS A 64 1.97 15.23 -6.57
N GLN A 65 2.98 15.09 -5.72
CA GLN A 65 3.10 15.72 -4.40
C GLN A 65 4.45 16.44 -4.24
N PRO A 66 4.68 17.55 -4.96
CA PRO A 66 5.98 18.23 -4.93
C PRO A 66 6.37 18.76 -3.53
N GLY A 67 5.38 19.11 -2.70
CA GLY A 67 5.61 19.54 -1.31
C GLY A 67 6.26 18.46 -0.44
N ALA A 68 5.98 17.18 -0.71
CA ALA A 68 6.52 16.05 0.04
C ALA A 68 8.04 15.89 -0.16
N LYS A 69 8.62 16.40 -1.26
CA LYS A 69 10.06 16.27 -1.55
C LYS A 69 10.92 16.83 -0.41
N SER A 70 10.51 17.94 0.20
CA SER A 70 11.21 18.57 1.32
C SER A 70 11.43 17.63 2.53
N LEU A 71 10.53 16.66 2.74
CA LEU A 71 10.61 15.68 3.83
C LEU A 71 11.83 14.74 3.69
N PHE A 72 12.36 14.63 2.47
CA PHE A 72 13.44 13.74 2.09
C PHE A 72 14.79 14.46 1.91
N ALA A 73 14.89 15.73 2.29
CA ALA A 73 16.14 16.51 2.15
C ALA A 73 17.35 15.84 2.84
N ARG A 74 17.14 15.23 4.02
CA ARG A 74 18.21 14.53 4.79
C ARG A 74 18.78 13.30 4.08
N VAL A 75 18.07 12.75 3.10
CA VAL A 75 18.50 11.59 2.30
C VAL A 75 18.88 12.00 0.88
N LYS A 76 19.17 13.28 0.64
CA LYS A 76 19.67 13.82 -0.63
C LYS A 76 18.73 13.56 -1.83
N VAL A 77 17.42 13.73 -1.62
CA VAL A 77 16.39 13.56 -2.68
C VAL A 77 16.60 14.44 -3.93
N ASP A 78 17.34 15.55 -3.83
CA ASP A 78 17.69 16.37 -5.00
C ASP A 78 18.73 15.71 -5.92
N ASN A 79 19.39 14.66 -5.44
CA ASN A 79 20.16 13.72 -6.24
C ASN A 79 19.50 12.32 -6.15
N PRO A 80 18.49 12.02 -6.98
CA PRO A 80 17.73 10.77 -6.91
C PRO A 80 18.60 9.53 -7.16
N GLU A 81 19.74 9.69 -7.85
CA GLU A 81 20.72 8.62 -8.08
C GLU A 81 21.74 8.48 -6.93
N SER A 82 21.60 9.24 -5.85
CA SER A 82 22.46 9.10 -4.67
C SER A 82 22.21 7.76 -3.96
N ALA A 83 23.29 7.21 -3.37
CA ALA A 83 23.21 6.01 -2.57
C ALA A 83 22.31 6.20 -1.33
N GLU A 84 22.30 7.41 -0.75
CA GLU A 84 21.48 7.75 0.40
C GLU A 84 19.98 7.71 0.09
N PHE A 85 19.57 8.31 -1.04
CA PHE A 85 18.17 8.29 -1.45
C PHE A 85 17.74 6.89 -1.87
N SER A 86 18.55 6.21 -2.69
CA SER A 86 18.28 4.84 -3.12
C SER A 86 18.10 3.88 -1.94
N ALA A 87 19.03 3.93 -0.96
CA ALA A 87 18.92 3.11 0.24
C ALA A 87 17.69 3.46 1.08
N HIS A 88 17.28 4.74 1.11
CA HIS A 88 16.07 5.14 1.83
C HIS A 88 14.79 4.64 1.15
N ALA A 89 14.70 4.78 -0.17
CA ALA A 89 13.56 4.29 -0.96
C ALA A 89 13.38 2.76 -0.77
N ILE A 90 14.48 2.00 -0.80
CA ILE A 90 14.46 0.56 -0.52
C ILE A 90 13.99 0.28 0.92
N ARG A 91 14.43 1.04 1.93
CA ARG A 91 13.96 0.85 3.32
C ARG A 91 12.44 1.05 3.44
N ILE A 92 11.87 1.98 2.68
CA ILE A 92 10.41 2.20 2.67
C ILE A 92 9.70 1.00 2.04
N LEU A 93 10.17 0.51 0.89
CA LEU A 93 9.58 -0.66 0.25
C LEU A 93 9.79 -1.96 1.04
N ASN A 94 10.87 -2.09 1.81
CA ASN A 94 11.01 -3.18 2.79
C ASN A 94 9.94 -3.09 3.89
N GLY A 95 9.58 -1.88 4.33
CA GLY A 95 8.46 -1.67 5.27
C GLY A 95 7.11 -2.09 4.67
N LEU A 96 6.90 -1.81 3.38
CA LEU A 96 5.74 -2.28 2.63
C LEU A 96 5.76 -3.81 2.49
N ASP A 97 6.89 -4.41 2.09
CA ASP A 97 7.09 -5.86 1.98
C ASP A 97 6.71 -6.59 3.27
N ILE A 98 7.20 -6.11 4.42
CA ILE A 98 6.83 -6.67 5.74
C ILE A 98 5.32 -6.56 5.95
N SER A 99 4.73 -5.40 5.65
CA SER A 99 3.29 -5.16 5.85
C SER A 99 2.43 -6.06 4.96
N LEU A 100 2.85 -6.28 3.71
CA LEU A 100 2.19 -7.19 2.77
C LEU A 100 2.25 -8.64 3.28
N ASN A 101 3.44 -9.10 3.68
CA ASN A 101 3.63 -10.46 4.21
C ASN A 101 2.86 -10.73 5.50
N LEU A 102 2.53 -9.68 6.28
CA LEU A 102 1.70 -9.77 7.48
C LEU A 102 0.19 -9.68 7.20
N LEU A 103 -0.27 -9.52 5.95
CA LEU A 103 -1.70 -9.42 5.63
C LEU A 103 -2.52 -10.66 6.05
N THR A 104 -1.90 -11.82 6.22
CA THR A 104 -2.53 -13.04 6.73
C THR A 104 -2.51 -13.17 8.25
N ASP A 105 -1.78 -12.31 8.96
CA ASP A 105 -1.72 -12.22 10.42
C ASP A 105 -2.16 -10.82 10.90
N PRO A 106 -3.49 -10.59 11.06
CA PRO A 106 -4.01 -9.26 11.38
C PRO A 106 -3.50 -8.72 12.73
N GLN A 107 -3.20 -9.58 13.70
CA GLN A 107 -2.73 -9.12 15.01
C GLN A 107 -1.33 -8.53 14.88
N THR A 108 -0.39 -9.28 14.29
CA THR A 108 0.98 -8.81 14.09
C THR A 108 1.04 -7.65 13.09
N LEU A 109 0.21 -7.65 12.06
CA LEU A 109 0.08 -6.51 11.15
C LEU A 109 -0.32 -5.24 11.91
N ASN A 110 -1.33 -5.29 12.77
CA ASN A 110 -1.79 -4.12 13.50
C ASN A 110 -0.71 -3.56 14.42
N GLU A 111 0.04 -4.43 15.12
CA GLU A 111 1.17 -4.02 15.96
C GLU A 111 2.28 -3.36 15.12
N GLN A 112 2.63 -3.95 13.97
CA GLN A 112 3.62 -3.41 13.05
C GLN A 112 3.19 -2.05 12.48
N LEU A 113 1.94 -1.91 12.03
CA LEU A 113 1.43 -0.66 11.49
C LEU A 113 1.32 0.42 12.56
N ALA A 114 0.97 0.08 13.81
CA ALA A 114 1.00 1.01 14.93
C ALA A 114 2.44 1.49 15.25
N HIS A 115 3.43 0.59 15.16
CA HIS A 115 4.84 0.95 15.30
C HIS A 115 5.30 1.91 14.19
N LEU A 116 5.02 1.59 12.92
CA LEU A 116 5.34 2.44 11.78
C LEU A 116 4.62 3.79 11.84
N SER A 117 3.35 3.81 12.27
CA SER A 117 2.57 5.03 12.48
C SER A 117 3.27 5.97 13.46
N ALA A 118 3.77 5.45 14.59
CA ALA A 118 4.51 6.25 15.57
C ALA A 118 5.78 6.88 14.99
N GLN A 119 6.48 6.17 14.10
CA GLN A 119 7.67 6.71 13.43
C GLN A 119 7.34 7.90 12.51
N HIS A 120 6.16 7.88 11.85
CA HIS A 120 5.72 8.94 10.95
C HIS A 120 5.07 10.12 11.69
N VAL A 121 4.39 9.89 12.81
CA VAL A 121 3.93 10.96 13.71
C VAL A 121 5.11 11.85 14.14
N ALA A 122 6.27 11.24 14.40
CA ALA A 122 7.52 11.97 14.71
C ALA A 122 8.10 12.78 13.53
N ARG A 123 7.40 12.88 12.40
CA ARG A 123 7.76 13.70 11.22
C ARG A 123 6.75 14.82 10.95
N ILE A 124 5.66 14.91 11.71
CA ILE A 124 4.64 15.97 11.55
C ILE A 124 5.26 17.36 11.74
N SER A 125 6.17 17.52 12.70
CA SER A 125 6.88 18.79 12.92
C SER A 125 7.75 19.22 11.73
N GLY A 126 8.10 18.27 10.85
CA GLY A 126 8.79 18.53 9.58
C GLY A 126 7.86 18.71 8.38
N GLY A 127 6.54 18.75 8.59
CA GLY A 127 5.53 18.91 7.53
C GLY A 127 4.97 17.61 6.97
N PHE A 128 5.20 16.46 7.61
CA PHE A 128 4.56 15.21 7.19
C PHE A 128 3.05 15.26 7.46
N GLU A 129 2.24 14.96 6.47
CA GLU A 129 0.79 14.86 6.57
C GLU A 129 0.32 13.42 6.34
N PRO A 130 -0.63 12.89 7.14
CA PRO A 130 -1.12 11.51 6.97
C PRO A 130 -1.78 11.24 5.61
N ARG A 131 -2.24 12.27 4.87
CA ARG A 131 -2.76 12.11 3.50
C ARG A 131 -1.71 11.55 2.53
N TYR A 132 -0.41 11.74 2.79
CA TYR A 132 0.64 11.19 1.94
C TYR A 132 0.64 9.66 1.89
N PHE A 133 0.09 8.97 2.88
CA PHE A 133 -0.10 7.52 2.79
C PHE A 133 -1.11 7.14 1.71
N ASP A 134 -2.21 7.88 1.59
CA ASP A 134 -3.21 7.62 0.55
C ASP A 134 -2.68 8.05 -0.83
N GLU A 135 -2.03 9.21 -0.90
CA GLU A 135 -1.49 9.77 -2.14
C GLU A 135 -0.31 8.97 -2.72
N PHE A 136 0.37 8.16 -1.90
CA PHE A 136 1.42 7.25 -2.35
C PHE A 136 0.87 6.03 -3.10
N GLN A 137 -0.41 5.68 -2.92
CA GLN A 137 -1.05 4.54 -3.59
C GLN A 137 -0.93 4.63 -5.10
N GLY A 138 -1.35 5.76 -5.68
CA GLY A 138 -1.36 5.95 -7.14
C GLY A 138 0.02 5.70 -7.78
N PRO A 139 1.08 6.41 -7.37
CA PRO A 139 2.45 6.17 -7.85
C PRO A 139 2.94 4.73 -7.69
N LEU A 140 2.60 4.08 -6.57
CA LEU A 140 2.94 2.68 -6.33
C LEU A 140 2.27 1.77 -7.35
N LEU A 141 0.95 1.87 -7.51
CA LEU A 141 0.19 0.99 -8.40
C LEU A 141 0.55 1.25 -9.87
N GLU A 142 0.74 2.51 -10.25
CA GLU A 142 1.17 2.90 -11.60
C GLU A 142 2.50 2.22 -11.97
N THR A 143 3.48 2.26 -11.07
CA THR A 143 4.79 1.62 -11.30
C THR A 143 4.69 0.09 -11.31
N LEU A 144 3.91 -0.50 -10.40
CA LEU A 144 3.75 -1.96 -10.35
C LEU A 144 3.03 -2.51 -11.59
N ASN A 145 2.06 -1.78 -12.13
CA ASN A 145 1.36 -2.14 -13.36
C ASN A 145 2.31 -2.18 -14.57
N GLU A 146 3.30 -1.27 -14.63
CA GLU A 146 4.30 -1.23 -15.71
C GLU A 146 5.25 -2.44 -15.70
N VAL A 147 5.52 -3.02 -14.52
CA VAL A 147 6.51 -4.10 -14.35
C VAL A 147 5.88 -5.47 -14.06
N THR A 148 4.56 -5.56 -13.89
CA THR A 148 3.85 -6.79 -13.54
C THR A 148 2.88 -7.21 -14.63
N SER A 149 3.12 -8.39 -15.23
CA SER A 149 2.16 -8.96 -16.18
C SER A 149 0.84 -9.34 -15.49
N GLY A 150 -0.28 -8.89 -16.05
CA GLY A 150 -1.62 -9.17 -15.51
C GLY A 150 -1.81 -8.60 -14.11
N PHE A 151 -1.42 -7.33 -13.93
CA PHE A 151 -1.58 -6.59 -12.68
C PHE A 151 -3.06 -6.51 -12.27
N ASP A 152 -3.33 -6.70 -10.98
CA ASP A 152 -4.69 -6.68 -10.43
C ASP A 152 -4.84 -5.42 -9.58
N GLU A 153 -5.20 -4.32 -10.24
CA GLU A 153 -5.30 -3.00 -9.61
C GLU A 153 -6.27 -3.01 -8.43
N HIS A 154 -7.41 -3.70 -8.57
CA HIS A 154 -8.42 -3.75 -7.51
C HIS A 154 -7.91 -4.47 -6.24
N ALA A 155 -7.25 -5.62 -6.40
CA ALA A 155 -6.67 -6.34 -5.27
C ALA A 155 -5.61 -5.49 -4.54
N TRP A 156 -4.78 -4.77 -5.30
CA TRP A 156 -3.78 -3.86 -4.76
C TRP A 156 -4.39 -2.65 -4.07
N GLU A 157 -5.41 -2.03 -4.66
CA GLU A 157 -6.14 -0.91 -4.04
C GLU A 157 -6.70 -1.31 -2.68
N ALA A 158 -7.40 -2.45 -2.60
CA ALA A 158 -7.99 -2.95 -1.37
C ALA A 158 -6.94 -3.25 -0.30
N CYS A 159 -5.85 -3.94 -0.66
CA CYS A 159 -4.83 -4.35 0.30
C CYS A 159 -3.88 -3.22 0.72
N TYR A 160 -3.49 -2.35 -0.20
CA TYR A 160 -2.74 -1.15 0.16
C TYR A 160 -3.60 -0.20 1.00
N GLY A 161 -4.89 -0.02 0.66
CA GLY A 161 -5.82 0.82 1.42
C GLY A 161 -5.94 0.38 2.88
N LYS A 162 -5.96 -0.93 3.14
CA LYS A 162 -5.89 -1.49 4.51
C LYS A 162 -4.59 -1.10 5.23
N ILE A 163 -3.45 -1.19 4.56
CA ILE A 163 -2.14 -0.81 5.12
C ILE A 163 -2.08 0.70 5.40
N ALA A 164 -2.46 1.53 4.43
CA ALA A 164 -2.50 2.99 4.55
C ALA A 164 -3.40 3.43 5.70
N THR A 165 -4.57 2.81 5.85
CA THR A 165 -5.46 3.04 7.00
C THR A 165 -4.78 2.73 8.33
N GLY A 166 -4.09 1.59 8.44
CA GLY A 166 -3.36 1.24 9.67
C GLY A 166 -2.15 2.14 9.96
N LEU A 167 -1.46 2.66 8.93
CA LEU A 167 -0.37 3.63 9.10
C LEU A 167 -0.85 4.97 9.67
N LYS A 168 -2.14 5.29 9.51
CA LYS A 168 -2.77 6.51 10.03
C LYS A 168 -3.29 6.38 11.47
N VAL A 169 -3.20 5.21 12.11
CA VAL A 169 -3.89 4.93 13.39
C VAL A 169 -3.48 5.80 14.59
N LYS A 170 -2.31 6.47 14.55
CA LYS A 170 -1.83 7.36 15.63
C LYS A 170 -1.89 8.86 15.28
N PHE A 171 -2.40 9.21 14.10
CA PHE A 171 -2.64 10.60 13.71
C PHE A 171 -4.00 11.06 14.22
#